data_AF-A0A7Z6RA16-F1
#
_entry.id   AF-A0A7Z6RA16-F1
#
_cell.length_a   1.000
_cell.length_b   1.000
_cell.length_c   1.000
_cell.angle_alpha   90.00
_cell.angle_beta   90.00
_cell.angle_gamma   90.00
#
_symmetry.space_group_name_H-M   'P 1'
#
loop_
_entity.id
_entity.type
_entity.pdbx_description
1 polymer ?
#
loop_
_entity_poly.entity_id
_entity_poly.type
_entity_poly.pdbx_seq_one_letter_code
_entity_poly.pdbx_strand_id
1 'polypeptide(L)'
;AVSKGKKTIVVPRQEQFGEHVNNHQVDFVNKVKTMYNFDIVVDIERLQNVVYEGMMNRPFLETNSSNFIEEFKVILKELCDENQ
;
A
#
# COMPACT_ATOMS: atom_id res chain seq x y z
N ALA A 1 5.99 -2.35 -0.93
CA ALA A 1 4.56 -2.23 -1.29
C ALA A 1 4.35 -2.63 -2.75
N VAL A 2 5.04 -1.96 -3.66
CA VAL A 2 5.08 -2.26 -5.10
C VAL A 2 5.33 -3.74 -5.42
N SER A 3 6.38 -4.37 -4.88
CA SER A 3 6.69 -5.78 -5.11
C SER A 3 5.65 -6.78 -4.59
N LYS A 4 4.76 -6.34 -3.68
CA LYS A 4 3.65 -7.15 -3.14
C LYS A 4 2.35 -6.93 -3.93
N GLY A 5 2.41 -6.31 -5.12
CA GLY A 5 1.24 -6.02 -5.96
C GLY A 5 0.30 -4.96 -5.40
N LYS A 6 0.70 -4.21 -4.37
CA LYS A 6 -0.16 -3.16 -3.78
C LYS A 6 -0.13 -1.91 -4.65
N LYS A 7 -1.31 -1.37 -4.96
CA LYS A 7 -1.43 -0.01 -5.50
C LYS A 7 -0.75 0.97 -4.53
N THR A 8 0.27 1.66 -5.04
CA THR A 8 1.15 2.51 -4.24
C THR A 8 1.10 3.92 -4.80
N ILE A 9 1.07 4.92 -3.92
CA ILE A 9 1.24 6.33 -4.28
C ILE A 9 2.68 6.71 -3.92
N VAL A 10 3.44 7.22 -4.88
CA VAL A 10 4.84 7.63 -4.74
C VAL A 10 4.92 9.14 -4.82
N VAL A 11 5.43 9.76 -3.76
CA VAL A 11 5.70 11.20 -3.70
C VAL A 11 7.22 11.36 -3.67
N PRO A 12 7.87 11.73 -4.80
CA PRO A 12 9.31 11.98 -4.82
C PRO A 12 9.63 13.19 -3.95
N ARG A 13 10.77 13.12 -3.26
CA ARG A 13 11.32 14.26 -2.52
C ARG A 13 11.74 15.36 -3.48
N GLN A 14 11.69 16.61 -3.04
CA GLN A 14 11.95 17.77 -3.89
C GLN A 14 12.77 18.84 -3.19
N GLU A 15 13.77 19.35 -3.90
CA GLU A 15 14.67 20.42 -3.44
C GLU A 15 13.89 21.66 -2.97
N GLN A 16 12.75 21.97 -3.62
CA GLN A 16 11.92 23.13 -3.26
C GLN A 16 11.37 23.10 -1.82
N PHE A 17 11.37 21.94 -1.16
CA PHE A 17 10.98 21.79 0.25
C PHE A 17 12.19 21.78 1.20
N GLY A 18 13.38 22.15 0.73
CA GLY A 18 14.61 22.16 1.52
C GLY A 18 15.16 20.77 1.82
N GLU A 19 14.70 19.75 1.09
CA GLU A 19 15.23 18.40 1.20
C GLU A 19 16.58 18.33 0.47
N HIS A 20 17.58 17.72 1.10
CA HIS A 20 18.91 17.49 0.50
C HIS A 20 18.84 16.38 -0.55
N VAL A 21 18.11 16.63 -1.63
CA VAL A 21 17.83 15.67 -2.71
C VAL A 21 18.06 16.33 -4.05
N ASN A 22 18.61 15.56 -4.99
CA ASN A 22 18.83 16.05 -6.35
C ASN A 22 17.56 15.86 -7.20
N ASN A 23 17.45 16.67 -8.26
CA ASN A 23 16.38 16.60 -9.27
C ASN A 23 16.23 15.23 -9.95
N HIS A 24 17.27 14.38 -9.87
CA HIS A 24 17.25 13.01 -10.37
C HIS A 24 16.26 12.08 -9.66
N GLN A 25 15.72 12.44 -8.49
CA GLN A 25 14.65 11.63 -7.88
C GLN A 25 13.41 11.55 -8.77
N VAL A 26 13.02 12.67 -9.39
CA VAL A 26 11.87 12.71 -10.30
C VAL A 26 12.17 11.88 -11.55
N ASP A 27 13.38 12.01 -12.10
CA ASP A 27 13.83 11.22 -13.26
C ASP A 27 13.82 9.72 -12.96
N PHE A 28 14.32 9.33 -11.79
CA PHE A 28 14.34 7.95 -11.34
C PHE A 28 12.92 7.38 -11.25
N VAL A 29 12.02 8.09 -10.57
CA VAL A 29 10.64 7.64 -10.38
C VAL A 29 9.91 7.53 -11.73
N ASN A 30 10.17 8.44 -12.67
CA ASN A 30 9.63 8.37 -14.03
C ASN A 30 10.16 7.15 -14.81
N LYS A 31 11.46 6.84 -14.71
CA LYS A 31 12.05 5.66 -15.37
C LYS A 31 11.51 4.35 -14.80
N VAL A 32 11.24 4.31 -13.50
CA VAL A 32 10.78 3.09 -12.81
C VAL A 32 9.26 2.88 -12.97
N LYS A 33 8.51 3.93 -13.32
CA LYS A 33 7.06 3.86 -13.58
C LYS A 33 6.70 2.85 -14.68
N THR A 34 7.55 2.68 -15.69
CA THR A 34 7.29 1.73 -16.78
C THR A 34 7.42 0.27 -16.34
N MET A 35 8.12 0.01 -15.24
CA MET A 35 8.35 -1.33 -14.69
C MET A 35 7.32 -1.72 -13.61
N TYR A 36 6.64 -0.75 -13.01
CA TYR A 36 5.77 -0.98 -11.86
C TYR A 36 4.52 -0.10 -11.89
N ASN A 37 3.38 -0.66 -11.50
CA ASN A 37 2.10 0.04 -11.45
C ASN A 37 1.93 0.84 -10.14
N PHE A 38 2.38 2.09 -10.13
CA PHE A 38 2.17 3.04 -9.02
C PHE A 38 1.83 4.45 -9.53
N ASP A 39 1.10 5.20 -8.71
CA ASP A 39 0.71 6.58 -8.98
C ASP A 39 1.80 7.52 -8.48
N ILE A 40 2.30 8.43 -9.33
CA ILE A 40 3.32 9.40 -8.96
C ILE A 40 2.67 10.75 -8.72
N VAL A 41 2.98 11.38 -7.59
CA VAL A 41 2.49 12.71 -7.21
C VAL A 41 3.69 13.63 -7.06
N VAL A 42 4.03 14.34 -8.14
CA VAL A 42 5.07 15.39 -8.11
C VAL A 42 4.50 16.67 -7.53
N ASP A 43 3.27 17.04 -7.87
CA ASP A 43 2.64 18.20 -7.25
C ASP A 43 1.97 17.79 -5.93
N ILE A 44 2.50 18.28 -4.81
CA ILE A 44 2.02 17.92 -3.47
C ILE A 44 0.58 18.35 -3.24
N GLU A 45 0.10 19.40 -3.90
CA GLU A 45 -1.29 19.88 -3.79
C GLU A 45 -2.28 18.82 -4.31
N ARG A 46 -1.84 17.97 -5.25
CA ARG A 46 -2.65 16.88 -5.80
C ARG A 46 -2.71 15.65 -4.91
N LEU A 47 -1.86 15.54 -3.89
CA LEU A 47 -1.76 14.35 -3.06
C LEU A 47 -3.11 13.99 -2.41
N GLN A 48 -3.81 15.00 -1.88
CA GLN A 48 -5.10 14.81 -1.26
C GLN A 48 -6.08 14.15 -2.22
N ASN A 49 -6.21 14.68 -3.44
CA ASN A 49 -7.15 14.16 -4.44
C ASN A 49 -6.81 12.71 -4.83
N VAL A 50 -5.53 12.41 -5.06
CA VAL A 50 -5.08 11.06 -5.43
C VAL A 50 -5.35 10.05 -4.30
N VAL A 51 -5.18 10.46 -3.04
CA VAL A 51 -5.54 9.61 -1.89
C VAL A 51 -7.05 9.35 -1.85
N TYR A 52 -7.87 10.39 -2.01
CA TYR A 52 -9.34 10.24 -2.04
C TYR A 52 -9.80 9.32 -3.17
N GLU A 53 -9.29 9.52 -4.40
CA GLU A 53 -9.58 8.65 -5.54
C GLU A 53 -9.17 7.19 -5.28
N GLY A 54 -8.01 6.99 -4.64
CA GLY A 54 -7.54 5.65 -4.26
C GLY A 54 -8.42 4.97 -3.21
N MET A 55 -9.04 5.73 -2.31
CA MET A 55 -9.99 5.23 -1.31
C MET A 55 -11.33 4.86 -1.94
N MET A 56 -11.84 5.68 -2.86
CA MET A 56 -13.11 5.44 -3.56
C MET A 56 -13.02 4.25 -4.51
N ASN A 57 -11.88 4.11 -5.20
CA ASN A 57 -11.64 3.03 -6.16
C ASN A 57 -10.91 1.83 -5.55
N ARG A 58 -10.99 1.66 -4.22
CA ARG A 58 -10.27 0.56 -3.57
C ARG A 58 -10.94 -0.75 -4.00
N PRO A 59 -10.22 -1.67 -4.67
CA PRO A 59 -10.78 -2.98 -4.95
C PRO A 59 -11.18 -3.64 -3.63
N PHE A 60 -12.30 -4.35 -3.64
CA PHE A 60 -12.70 -5.18 -2.51
C PHE A 60 -11.54 -6.14 -2.21
N LEU A 61 -10.96 -6.00 -1.02
CA LEU A 61 -9.90 -6.88 -0.56
C LEU A 61 -10.59 -8.11 0.02
N GLU A 62 -10.61 -9.19 -0.75
CA GLU A 62 -10.91 -10.51 -0.20
C GLU A 62 -9.80 -10.87 0.79
N THR A 63 -10.13 -10.83 2.08
CA THR A 63 -9.23 -11.30 3.12
C THR A 63 -9.60 -12.71 3.53
N ASN A 64 -8.60 -13.53 3.86
CA ASN A 64 -8.82 -14.85 4.42
C ASN A 64 -9.18 -14.81 5.93
N SER A 65 -9.64 -13.65 6.43
CA SER A 65 -9.83 -13.41 7.86
C SER A 65 -10.93 -14.30 8.44
N SER A 66 -12.02 -14.52 7.69
CA SER A 66 -13.11 -15.38 8.13
C SER A 66 -12.65 -16.83 8.30
N ASN A 67 -11.93 -17.38 7.31
CA ASN A 67 -11.40 -18.74 7.40
C ASN A 67 -10.39 -18.88 8.54
N PHE A 68 -9.49 -17.90 8.69
CA PHE A 68 -8.56 -17.88 9.82
C PHE A 68 -9.30 -17.91 11.17
N ILE A 69 -10.34 -17.10 11.33
CA ILE A 69 -11.13 -17.04 12.58
C ILE A 69 -11.83 -18.38 12.83
N GLU A 70 -12.41 -19.00 11.81
CA GLU A 70 -13.10 -20.29 11.96
C GLU A 70 -12.12 -21.42 12.30
N GLU A 71 -11.00 -21.53 11.59
CA GLU A 71 -9.95 -22.52 11.92
C GLU A 71 -9.37 -22.29 13.32
N PHE A 72 -9.15 -21.03 13.70
CA PHE A 72 -8.64 -20.70 15.03
C PHE A 72 -9.62 -21.09 16.15
N LYS A 73 -10.94 -20.94 15.92
CA LYS A 73 -11.96 -21.41 16.88
C LYS A 73 -11.94 -22.92 17.07
N VAL A 74 -11.72 -23.69 15.99
CA VAL A 74 -11.62 -25.15 16.07
C VAL A 74 -10.44 -25.54 16.96
N ILE A 75 -9.28 -24.95 16.74
CA ILE A 75 -8.07 -25.19 17.56
C ILE A 75 -8.32 -24.85 19.03
N LEU A 76 -8.97 -23.72 19.32
CA LEU A 76 -9.31 -23.33 20.70
C LEU A 76 -10.26 -24.32 21.37
N LYS A 77 -11.22 -24.86 20.62
CA LYS A 77 -12.15 -25.87 21.14
C LYS A 77 -11.42 -27.15 21.50
N GLU A 78 -10.56 -27.64 20.62
CA GLU A 78 -9.74 -28.84 20.88
C GLU A 78 -8.88 -28.67 22.13
N LEU A 79 -8.20 -27.52 22.27
CA LEU A 79 -7.39 -27.22 23.46
C LEU A 79 -8.20 -27.12 24.75
N CYS A 80 -9.42 -26.59 24.69
CA CYS A 80 -10.30 -26.50 25.85
C CYS A 80 -10.90 -27.86 26.23
N ASP A 81 -11.24 -28.69 25.23
CA ASP A 81 -11.81 -30.02 25.44
C ASP A 81 -10.77 -31.03 25.97
N GLU A 82 -9.48 -30.86 25.65
CA GLU A 82 -8.37 -31.68 26.18
C GLU A 82 -7.99 -31.39 27.64
N ASN A 83 -8.48 -30.29 28.23
CA ASN A 83 -8.20 -29.88 29.61
C ASN A 83 -9.38 -30.11 30.59
N GLN A 84 -10.36 -30.94 30.20
CA GLN A 84 -11.48 -31.41 31.04
C GLN A 84 -11.34 -32.88 31.42
#